data_AF-A0A7M3XM75-F1
#
_entry.id   AF-A0A7M3XM75-F1
#
_cell.length_a   1.000
_cell.length_b   1.000
_cell.length_c   1.000
_cell.angle_alpha   90.00
_cell.angle_beta   90.00
_cell.angle_gamma   90.00
#
_symmetry.space_group_name_H-M   'P 1'
#
loop_
_entity.id
_entity.type
_entity.pdbx_description
1 polymer ?
#
loop_
_entity_poly.entity_id
_entity_poly.type
_entity_poly.pdbx_seq_one_letter_code
_entity_poly.pdbx_strand_id
1 'polypeptide(L)' 'MAIGTVEIVALVVFGVLIFGVDKIPKLARNVGLAKGEYQKAVSEVTTPSKAEQDMDRGGMTAEVDMESE' A
#
# COMPACT_ATOMS: atom_id res chain seq x y z
N MET A 1 -11.55 -0.44 32.57
CA MET A 1 -10.09 -0.32 32.77
C MET A 1 -9.46 -0.41 31.39
N ALA A 2 -8.72 0.62 30.97
CA ALA A 2 -8.02 0.60 29.68
C ALA A 2 -6.63 0.01 29.87
N ILE A 3 -6.09 -0.62 28.83
CA ILE A 3 -4.72 -1.14 28.88
C ILE A 3 -3.76 0.04 29.03
N GLY A 4 -2.98 0.03 30.11
CA GLY A 4 -1.98 1.03 30.43
C GLY A 4 -0.67 0.79 29.68
N THR A 5 0.20 1.81 29.67
CA THR A 5 1.52 1.75 29.05
C THR A 5 2.36 0.57 29.52
N VAL A 6 2.33 0.26 30.82
CA VAL A 6 3.08 -0.88 31.39
C VAL A 6 2.59 -2.22 30.83
N GLU A 7 1.26 -2.38 30.72
CA GLU A 7 0.66 -3.61 30.21
C GLU A 7 0.97 -3.80 28.72
N ILE A 8 0.96 -2.71 27.92
CA ILE A 8 1.38 -2.74 26.52
C ILE A 8 2.85 -3.16 26.39
N VAL A 9 3.74 -2.59 27.20
CA VAL A 9 5.17 -2.94 27.18
C VAL A 9 5.36 -4.41 27.56
N ALA A 10 4.66 -4.90 28.58
CA ALA A 10 4.72 -6.30 28.98
C ALA A 10 4.29 -7.24 27.84
N LEU A 11 3.20 -6.91 27.13
CA LEU A 11 2.73 -7.68 25.97
C LEU A 11 3.74 -7.67 24.82
N VAL A 12 4.38 -6.54 24.54
CA VAL A 12 5.43 -6.44 23.51
C VAL A 12 6.61 -7.31 23.88
N VAL A 13 7.07 -7.27 25.13
CA VAL A 13 8.16 -8.12 25.63
C VAL A 13 7.80 -9.59 25.49
N PHE A 14 6.60 -10.00 25.92
CA PHE A 14 6.12 -11.37 25.76
C PHE A 14 6.07 -11.80 24.28
N GLY A 15 5.56 -10.92 23.41
CA GLY A 15 5.54 -11.18 21.97
C GLY A 15 6.95 -11.39 21.41
N VAL A 16 7.91 -10.54 21.79
CA VAL A 16 9.30 -10.69 21.38
C VAL A 16 9.93 -11.98 21.92
N LEU A 17 9.60 -12.42 23.13
CA LEU A 17 10.10 -13.70 23.67
C LEU A 17 9.57 -14.91 22.91
N ILE A 18 8.29 -14.89 22.51
CA ILE A 18 7.65 -15.99 21.78
C ILE A 18 8.12 -16.03 20.31
N PHE A 19 8.13 -14.87 19.66
CA PHE A 19 8.38 -14.77 18.22
C PHE A 19 9.85 -14.49 17.88
N GLY A 20 10.62 -13.92 18.79
CA GLY A 20 12.00 -13.47 18.57
C GLY A 20 12.10 -12.07 17.95
N VAL A 21 13.15 -11.34 18.31
CA VAL A 21 13.42 -9.97 17.84
C VAL A 21 13.54 -9.87 16.32
N ASP A 22 14.02 -10.92 15.66
CA ASP A 22 14.25 -10.93 14.21
C ASP A 22 12.98 -11.11 13.39
N LYS A 23 11.92 -11.70 13.96
CA LYS A 23 10.71 -12.02 13.20
C LYS A 23 9.86 -10.77 12.97
N ILE A 24 9.73 -9.88 13.94
CA ILE A 24 8.90 -8.68 13.79
C ILE A 24 9.37 -7.78 12.62
N PRO A 25 10.67 -7.43 12.49
CA PRO A 25 11.16 -6.64 11.36
C PRO A 25 10.99 -7.36 10.02
N LYS A 26 11.24 -8.67 9.97
CA LYS A 26 11.09 -9.49 8.75
C LYS A 26 9.63 -9.54 8.30
N LEU A 27 8.69 -9.75 9.23
CA LEU A 27 7.26 -9.74 8.94
C LEU A 27 6.81 -8.36 8.44
N ALA A 28 7.20 -7.28 9.12
CA ALA A 28 6.87 -5.92 8.70
C ALA A 28 7.36 -5.61 7.28
N ARG A 29 8.60 -6.00 6.94
CA ARG A 29 9.15 -5.83 5.59
C ARG A 29 8.36 -6.62 4.55
N ASN A 30 8.11 -7.90 4.82
CA ASN A 30 7.43 -8.78 3.86
C ASN A 30 5.98 -8.33 3.63
N VAL A 31 5.26 -8.00 4.70
CA VAL A 31 3.89 -7.47 4.62
C VAL A 31 3.87 -6.11 3.93
N GLY A 32 4.85 -5.24 4.20
CA GLY A 32 4.98 -3.95 3.52
C GLY A 32 5.18 -4.10 2.01
N LEU A 33 6.08 -4.99 1.59
CA LEU A 33 6.31 -5.30 0.18
C LEU A 33 5.06 -5.90 -0.47
N ALA A 34 4.44 -6.91 0.16
CA ALA A 34 3.22 -7.54 -0.36
C ALA A 34 2.08 -6.53 -0.50
N LYS A 35 1.90 -5.61 0.46
CA LYS A 35 0.91 -4.53 0.38
C LYS A 35 1.22 -3.55 -0.76
N GLY A 36 2.50 -3.24 -1.00
CA GLY A 36 2.92 -2.37 -2.10
C GLY A 36 2.61 -2.98 -3.48
N GLU A 37 3.02 -4.24 -3.69
CA GLU A 37 2.71 -4.98 -4.92
C GLU A 37 1.20 -5.14 -5.12
N TYR A 38 0.45 -5.41 -4.04
CA TYR A 38 -1.01 -5.46 -4.10
C TYR A 38 -1.63 -4.14 -4.54
N GLN A 39 -1.19 -3.01 -3.96
CA GLN A 39 -1.69 -1.69 -4.35
C GLN A 39 -1.38 -1.36 -5.81
N LYS A 40 -0.19 -1.72 -6.28
CA LYS A 40 0.19 -1.54 -7.69
C LYS A 40 -0.71 -2.35 -8.61
N ALA A 41 -0.90 -3.64 -8.31
CA ALA A 41 -1.79 -4.51 -9.08
C ALA A 41 -3.24 -4.00 -9.09
N VAL A 42 -3.76 -3.54 -7.95
CA VAL A 42 -5.11 -2.95 -7.88
C VAL A 42 -5.18 -1.68 -8.72
N SER A 43 -4.18 -0.81 -8.66
CA SER A 43 -4.14 0.42 -9.47
C SER A 43 -4.11 0.11 -10.96
N GLU A 44 -3.33 -0.87 -11.40
CA GLU A 44 -3.25 -1.29 -12.81
C GLU A 44 -4.60 -1.82 -13.33
N VAL A 45 -5.41 -2.43 -12.47
CA VAL A 45 -6.75 -2.93 -12.84
C VAL A 45 -7.82 -1.84 -12.78
N THR A 46 -7.76 -0.94 -11.79
CA THR A 46 -8.79 0.09 -11.59
C THR A 46 -8.58 1.31 -12.49
N THR A 47 -7.34 1.63 -12.83
CA THR A 47 -7.02 2.78 -13.68
C THR A 47 -7.07 2.32 -15.14
N PRO A 48 -8.01 2.84 -15.96
CA PRO A 48 -8.04 2.51 -17.39
C PRO A 48 -6.69 2.87 -18.01
N SER A 49 -6.26 2.09 -18.99
CA SER A 49 -5.00 2.35 -19.69
C SER A 49 -4.99 3.77 -20.25
N LYS A 50 -3.82 4.40 -20.38
CA LYS A 50 -3.70 5.71 -21.05
C LYS A 50 -4.38 5.69 -22.42
N ALA A 51 -4.26 4.58 -23.15
CA ALA A 51 -4.93 4.41 -24.44
C ALA A 51 -6.46 4.40 -24.33
N GLU A 52 -7.04 3.78 -23.29
CA GLU A 52 -8.49 3.82 -23.06
C GLU A 52 -8.95 5.24 -22.68
N GLN A 53 -8.18 5.93 -21.84
CA GLN A 53 -8.47 7.32 -21.46
C GLN A 53 -8.38 8.28 -22.67
N ASP A 54 -7.45 8.05 -23.59
CA ASP A 54 -7.32 8.85 -24.81
C ASP A 54 -8.47 8.54 -25.80
N MET A 55 -8.95 7.30 -25.86
CA MET A 55 -10.13 6.92 -26.63
C MET A 55 -11.41 7.59 -26.10
N ASP A 56 -11.58 7.66 -24.77
CA ASP A 56 -12.69 8.39 -24.13
C ASP A 56 -12.65 9.90 -24.45
N ARG A 57 -11.45 10.44 -24.72
CA ARG A 57 -11.22 11.82 -25.17
C ARG A 57 -11.29 12.01 -26.69
N GLY A 58 -11.91 11.08 -27.41
CA GLY A 58 -12.05 11.17 -28.87
C GLY A 58 -10.74 10.92 -29.64
N GLY A 59 -9.78 10.22 -29.03
CA GLY A 59 -8.50 9.85 -29.63
C GLY A 59 -7.38 10.88 -29.44
N MET A 60 -7.60 11.93 -28.63
CA MET A 60 -6.59 12.94 -28.32
C MET A 60 -5.88 12.62 -27.00
N THR A 61 -4.56 12.81 -26.98
CA THR A 61 -3.80 12.69 -25.73
C THR A 61 -4.19 13.79 -24.76
N ALA A 62 -4.02 13.54 -23.47
CA ALA A 62 -4.40 14.49 -22.43
C ALA A 62 -3.70 15.85 -22.59
N GLU A 63 -2.44 15.84 -23.06
CA GLU A 63 -1.67 17.07 -23.25
C GLU A 63 -2.27 17.98 -24.33
N VAL A 64 -2.79 17.39 -25.42
CA VAL A 64 -3.30 18.14 -26.58
C VAL A 64 -4.67 18.76 -26.29
N ASP A 65 -5.54 18.05 -25.57
CA ASP A 65 -6.88 18.55 -25.22
C ASP A 65 -6.82 19.73 -24.23
N MET A 66 -5.95 19.63 -23.22
CA MET A 66 -5.73 20.71 -22.24
C MET A 66 -5.13 21.99 -22.86
N GLU A 67 -4.46 21.87 -24.01
CA GLU A 67 -3.88 23.01 -24.75
C GLU A 67 -4.88 23.65 -25.72
N SER A 68 -6.02 22.98 -25.94
CA SER A 68 -7.10 23.42 -26.84
C SER A 68 -8.21 24.22 -26.14
N GLU A 69 -8.23 24.23 -24.80
CA GLU A 69 -9.08 25.06 -23.94
C GLU A 69 -8.43 26.41 -23.61
#